data_AF-A0A3P1VY87-F1
#
_entry.id   AF-A0A3P1VY87-F1
#
_cell.length_a   1.000
_cell.length_b   1.000
_cell.length_c   1.000
_cell.angle_alpha   90.00
_cell.angle_beta   90.00
_cell.angle_gamma   90.00
#
_symmetry.space_group_name_H-M   'P 1'
#
loop_
_entity.id
_entity.type
_entity.pdbx_description
1 polymer ?
#
loop_
_entity_poly.entity_id
_entity_poly.type
_entity_poly.pdbx_seq_one_letter_code
_entity_poly.pdbx_strand_id
1 'polypeptide(L)'
;MDKQDLRDLLRKEYENGAGVTELSQKYNISINTIKSWRKRGNWKKKQKNAPSTNAPPKRKNAPQKIKGANEKEIKIIQDVLDGKNKEEIMKENGISHTTYYRKSKNARCLRLERTEKYLDKIIDEVYPDLENLLKNIEISKRNILINALKEIKGETDVKKINDIKKIYDNIKSMGNDLIRTGKLLTSFELLEIDQQLSNEELQLEKIEVEKSKNKINNEDTKIEIELIEV
;
A
#
# COMPACT_ATOMS: atom_id res chain seq x y z
N MET A 1 61.75 30.81 12.81
CA MET A 1 61.02 30.11 11.73
C MET A 1 59.99 31.05 11.20
N ASP A 2 60.03 31.38 9.91
CA ASP A 2 59.06 32.30 9.33
C ASP A 2 57.66 31.68 9.29
N LYS A 3 56.62 32.50 9.44
CA LYS A 3 55.22 32.04 9.47
C LYS A 3 54.83 31.28 8.18
N GLN A 4 55.50 31.59 7.07
CA GLN A 4 55.30 30.93 5.78
C GLN A 4 55.87 29.50 5.80
N ASP A 5 57.09 29.32 6.32
CA ASP A 5 57.73 28.00 6.44
C ASP A 5 56.96 27.05 7.35
N LEU A 6 56.40 27.58 8.45
CA LEU A 6 55.58 26.81 9.38
C LEU A 6 54.30 26.30 8.71
N ARG A 7 53.66 27.14 7.89
CA ARG A 7 52.44 26.78 7.15
C ARG A 7 52.72 25.70 6.10
N ASP A 8 53.87 25.77 5.44
CA ASP A 8 54.26 24.79 4.42
C ASP A 8 54.67 23.45 5.03
N LEU A 9 55.30 23.47 6.21
CA LEU A 9 55.58 22.27 6.99
C LEU A 9 54.29 21.55 7.42
N LEU A 10 53.34 22.29 8.02
CA LEU A 10 52.04 21.74 8.43
C LEU A 10 51.24 21.17 7.25
N ARG A 11 51.33 21.82 6.09
CA ARG A 11 50.69 21.34 4.86
C ARG A 11 51.24 19.98 4.48
N LYS A 12 52.57 19.82 4.41
CA LYS A 12 53.23 18.55 4.07
C LYS A 12 52.85 17.44 5.05
N GLU A 13 52.86 17.71 6.35
CA GLU A 13 52.49 16.71 7.36
C GLU A 13 51.00 16.32 7.30
N TYR A 14 50.10 17.30 7.09
CA TYR A 14 48.68 17.05 6.89
C TYR A 14 48.43 16.21 5.64
N GLU A 15 49.06 16.56 4.52
CA GLU A 15 48.98 15.83 3.26
C GLU A 15 49.56 14.42 3.40
N ASN A 16 50.57 14.19 4.25
CA ASN A 16 51.11 12.86 4.54
C ASN A 16 50.28 12.03 5.53
N GLY A 17 49.16 12.56 6.03
CA GLY A 17 48.19 11.79 6.79
C GLY A 17 48.04 12.17 8.26
N ALA A 18 48.72 13.21 8.75
CA ALA A 18 48.54 13.68 10.12
C ALA A 18 47.13 14.26 10.37
N GLY A 19 46.63 14.09 11.59
CA GLY A 19 45.38 14.69 12.06
C GLY A 19 45.54 16.18 12.39
N VAL A 20 44.47 16.98 12.28
CA VAL A 20 44.52 18.40 12.67
C VAL A 20 44.81 18.57 14.16
N THR A 21 44.31 17.64 15.00
CA THR A 21 44.56 17.62 16.45
C THR A 21 46.02 17.29 16.76
N GLU A 22 46.60 16.31 16.06
CA GLU A 22 48.01 15.93 16.20
C GLU A 22 48.94 17.10 15.85
N LEU A 23 48.66 17.78 14.73
CA LEU A 23 49.42 18.96 14.31
C LEU A 23 49.29 20.13 15.28
N SER A 24 48.10 20.30 15.89
CA SER A 24 47.85 21.35 16.88
C SER A 24 48.70 21.14 18.14
N GLN A 25 48.77 19.90 18.63
CA GLN A 25 49.58 19.53 19.80
C GLN A 25 51.09 19.61 19.48
N LYS A 26 51.51 19.08 18.33
CA LYS A 26 52.94 19.01 17.95
C LYS A 26 53.58 20.38 17.74
N TYR A 27 52.85 21.33 17.17
CA TYR A 27 53.37 22.67 16.87
C TYR A 27 52.83 23.76 17.80
N ASN A 28 52.04 23.40 18.81
CA ASN A 28 51.37 24.31 19.74
C ASN A 28 50.58 25.45 19.05
N ILE A 29 49.84 25.09 17.98
CA ILE A 29 49.04 26.03 17.20
C ILE A 29 47.57 25.70 17.43
N SER A 30 46.72 26.73 17.54
CA SER A 30 45.29 26.48 17.69
C SER A 30 44.71 25.64 16.54
N ILE A 31 43.86 24.67 16.89
CA ILE A 31 43.12 23.83 15.92
C ILE A 31 42.41 24.71 14.88
N ASN A 32 41.87 25.86 15.31
CA ASN A 32 41.13 26.79 14.46
C ASN A 32 42.03 27.45 13.40
N THR A 33 43.28 27.77 13.75
CA THR A 33 44.27 28.31 12.81
C THR A 33 44.59 27.29 11.72
N ILE A 34 44.82 26.02 12.10
CA ILE A 34 45.12 24.93 11.16
C ILE A 34 43.91 24.65 10.24
N LYS A 35 42.69 24.60 10.80
CA LYS A 35 41.45 24.44 10.01
C LYS A 35 41.28 25.58 8.99
N SER A 36 41.58 26.81 9.39
CA SER A 36 41.47 27.99 8.52
C SER A 36 42.50 27.96 7.37
N TRP A 37 43.75 27.60 7.66
CA TRP A 37 44.78 27.44 6.63
C TRP A 37 44.51 26.28 5.68
N ARG A 38 44.01 25.15 6.19
CA ARG A 38 43.54 24.02 5.38
C ARG A 38 42.44 24.45 4.41
N LYS A 39 41.43 25.18 4.90
CA LYS A 39 40.30 25.66 4.08
C LYS A 39 40.74 26.66 3.02
N ARG A 40 41.60 27.63 3.37
CA ARG A 40 42.11 28.63 2.41
C ARG A 40 43.11 28.06 1.41
N GLY A 41 43.88 27.06 1.82
CA GLY A 41 44.95 26.45 1.01
C GLY A 41 44.53 25.19 0.28
N ASN A 42 43.27 24.75 0.38
CA ASN A 42 42.76 23.51 -0.22
C ASN A 42 43.64 22.28 0.02
N TRP A 43 44.16 22.10 1.24
CA TRP A 43 45.06 20.97 1.55
C TRP A 43 44.32 19.64 1.45
N LYS A 44 44.90 18.65 0.76
CA LYS A 44 44.29 17.33 0.55
C LYS A 44 45.07 16.24 1.27
N LYS A 45 44.43 15.61 2.25
CA LYS A 45 45.01 14.48 2.98
C LYS A 45 45.20 13.29 2.04
N LYS A 46 46.42 12.72 1.93
CA LYS A 46 46.63 11.44 1.24
C LYS A 46 45.81 10.37 1.97
N GLN A 47 44.90 9.74 1.26
CA GLN A 47 44.18 8.59 1.77
C GLN A 47 45.14 7.40 1.76
N LYS A 48 45.61 6.96 2.94
CA LYS A 48 46.50 5.80 3.06
C LYS A 48 45.85 4.48 2.59
N ASN A 49 44.52 4.43 2.50
CA ASN A 49 43.73 3.29 2.04
C ASN A 49 42.65 3.69 1.00
N ALA A 50 43.00 4.50 0.00
CA ALA A 50 42.10 4.62 -1.16
C ALA A 50 42.15 3.28 -1.93
N PRO A 51 41.04 2.58 -2.15
CA PRO A 51 41.06 1.44 -3.06
C PRO A 51 41.54 1.96 -4.41
N SER A 52 42.55 1.31 -5.01
CA SER A 52 42.98 1.59 -6.39
C SER A 52 41.76 1.37 -7.30
N THR A 53 41.00 2.43 -7.54
CA THR A 53 39.74 2.34 -8.26
C THR A 53 40.03 2.49 -9.74
N ASN A 54 40.69 1.47 -10.30
CA ASN A 54 40.55 1.12 -11.71
C ASN A 54 39.20 0.40 -11.97
N ALA A 55 38.23 0.52 -11.05
CA ALA A 55 36.87 0.13 -11.36
C ALA A 55 36.25 1.25 -12.21
N PRO A 56 35.67 0.93 -13.38
CA PRO A 56 35.02 1.93 -14.20
C PRO A 56 33.97 2.67 -13.37
N PRO A 57 33.79 3.99 -13.57
CA PRO A 57 32.81 4.76 -12.81
C PRO A 57 31.48 4.02 -12.84
N LYS A 58 30.89 3.76 -11.65
CA LYS A 58 29.53 3.18 -11.55
C LYS A 58 28.65 3.97 -12.49
N ARG A 59 28.22 3.34 -13.60
CA ARG A 59 27.30 3.97 -14.54
C ARG A 59 26.08 4.37 -13.73
N LYS A 60 25.82 5.67 -13.61
CA LYS A 60 24.52 6.19 -13.13
C LYS A 60 23.49 5.88 -14.22
N ASN A 61 23.20 4.60 -14.43
CA ASN A 61 22.19 4.11 -15.35
C ASN A 61 20.85 3.88 -14.62
N ALA A 62 20.59 4.61 -13.53
CA ALA A 62 19.20 4.84 -13.17
C ALA A 62 18.69 5.91 -14.17
N PRO A 63 17.79 5.56 -15.11
CA PRO A 63 17.25 6.56 -16.01
C PRO A 63 16.67 7.71 -15.19
N GLN A 64 17.00 8.96 -15.55
CA GLN A 64 16.32 10.14 -15.03
C GLN A 64 14.82 9.89 -15.18
N LYS A 65 14.00 10.11 -14.13
CA LYS A 65 12.54 9.96 -14.21
C LYS A 65 12.02 10.79 -15.40
N ILE A 66 11.73 10.11 -16.51
CA ILE A 66 11.26 10.73 -17.75
C ILE A 66 9.83 11.22 -17.45
N LYS A 67 9.58 12.53 -17.52
CA LYS A 67 8.24 13.11 -17.31
C LYS A 67 7.15 12.42 -18.16
N GLY A 68 7.52 11.95 -19.35
CA GLY A 68 6.64 11.20 -20.26
C GLY A 68 6.21 9.79 -19.81
N ALA A 69 6.89 9.16 -18.83
CA ALA A 69 6.45 7.85 -18.31
C ALA A 69 5.13 7.98 -17.51
N ASN A 70 4.98 9.09 -16.77
CA ASN A 70 3.75 9.40 -16.05
C ASN A 70 2.64 9.83 -17.02
N GLU A 71 2.96 10.61 -18.06
CA GLU A 71 1.99 11.03 -19.08
C GLU A 71 1.38 9.83 -19.82
N LYS A 72 2.19 8.84 -20.22
CA LYS A 72 1.69 7.61 -20.84
C LYS A 72 0.79 6.81 -19.90
N GLU A 73 1.14 6.76 -18.61
CA GLU A 73 0.33 6.06 -17.61
C GLU A 73 -1.01 6.76 -17.37
N ILE A 74 -1.01 8.09 -17.26
CA ILE A 74 -2.23 8.89 -17.16
C ILE A 74 -3.10 8.70 -18.40
N LYS A 75 -2.50 8.70 -19.61
CA LYS A 75 -3.22 8.46 -20.86
C LYS A 75 -3.87 7.07 -20.91
N ILE A 76 -3.12 6.02 -20.55
CA ILE A 76 -3.66 4.66 -20.48
C ILE A 76 -4.82 4.58 -19.48
N ILE A 77 -4.70 5.24 -18.31
CA ILE A 77 -5.78 5.28 -17.32
C ILE A 77 -7.01 5.97 -17.92
N GLN A 78 -6.84 7.14 -18.56
CA GLN A 78 -7.93 7.88 -19.18
C GLN A 78 -8.62 7.09 -20.30
N ASP A 79 -7.84 6.49 -21.21
CA ASP A 79 -8.37 5.65 -22.29
C ASP A 79 -9.20 4.46 -21.76
N VAL A 80 -8.80 3.88 -20.61
CA VAL A 80 -9.57 2.82 -19.93
C VAL A 80 -10.84 3.36 -19.27
N LEU A 81 -10.81 4.60 -18.74
CA LEU A 81 -11.99 5.26 -18.19
C LEU A 81 -13.01 5.61 -19.28
N ASP A 82 -12.53 6.01 -20.46
CA ASP A 82 -13.34 6.36 -21.63
C ASP A 82 -13.88 5.13 -22.39
N GLY A 83 -13.52 3.92 -21.95
CA GLY A 83 -14.07 2.67 -22.48
C GLY A 83 -13.45 2.18 -23.79
N LYS A 84 -12.26 2.65 -24.15
CA LYS A 84 -11.55 2.18 -25.35
C LYS A 84 -11.23 0.67 -25.29
N ASN A 85 -11.10 0.06 -26.46
CA ASN A 85 -10.76 -1.36 -26.56
C ASN A 85 -9.32 -1.60 -26.05
N LYS A 86 -9.16 -2.63 -25.21
CA LYS A 86 -7.88 -3.10 -24.68
C LYS A 86 -6.82 -3.30 -25.77
N GLU A 87 -7.17 -3.94 -26.88
CA GLU A 87 -6.21 -4.26 -27.95
C GLU A 87 -5.67 -3.00 -28.62
N GLU A 88 -6.54 -2.01 -28.79
CA GLU A 88 -6.22 -0.68 -29.31
C GLU A 88 -5.28 0.08 -28.36
N ILE A 89 -5.61 0.14 -27.07
CA ILE A 89 -4.78 0.77 -26.03
C ILE A 89 -3.38 0.14 -25.99
N MET A 90 -3.31 -1.19 -26.08
CA MET A 90 -2.04 -1.92 -26.08
C MET A 90 -1.18 -1.61 -27.31
N LYS A 91 -1.80 -1.56 -28.49
CA LYS A 91 -1.12 -1.23 -29.76
C LYS A 91 -0.62 0.20 -29.79
N GLU A 92 -1.45 1.17 -29.41
CA GLU A 92 -1.11 2.60 -29.41
C GLU A 92 0.01 2.94 -28.42
N ASN A 93 0.01 2.28 -27.25
CA ASN A 93 0.99 2.56 -26.20
C ASN A 93 2.20 1.62 -26.23
N GLY A 94 2.20 0.59 -27.09
CA GLY A 94 3.28 -0.40 -27.20
C GLY A 94 3.52 -1.18 -25.91
N ILE A 95 2.46 -1.59 -25.21
CA ILE A 95 2.54 -2.23 -23.89
C ILE A 95 2.12 -3.70 -23.91
N SER A 96 2.72 -4.50 -23.02
CA SER A 96 2.33 -5.90 -22.82
C SER A 96 1.02 -6.03 -22.05
N HIS A 97 0.40 -7.21 -22.15
CA HIS A 97 -0.85 -7.55 -21.49
C HIS A 97 -0.80 -7.40 -19.96
N THR A 98 0.29 -7.85 -19.35
CA THR A 98 0.54 -7.72 -17.90
C THR A 98 0.65 -6.26 -17.48
N THR A 99 1.34 -5.45 -18.29
CA THR A 99 1.51 -4.02 -18.04
C THR A 99 0.18 -3.28 -18.13
N TYR A 100 -0.66 -3.63 -19.11
CA TYR A 100 -2.01 -3.13 -19.22
C TYR A 100 -2.84 -3.42 -17.97
N TYR A 101 -2.87 -4.66 -17.47
CA TYR A 101 -3.64 -4.99 -16.27
C TYR A 101 -3.16 -4.28 -15.02
N ARG A 102 -1.83 -4.16 -14.83
CA ARG A 102 -1.27 -3.42 -13.70
C ARG A 102 -1.66 -1.95 -13.72
N LYS A 103 -1.58 -1.30 -14.87
CA LYS A 103 -1.90 0.14 -15.03
C LYS A 103 -3.40 0.42 -15.02
N SER A 104 -4.19 -0.47 -15.59
CA SER A 104 -5.67 -0.37 -15.62
C SER A 104 -6.33 -0.69 -14.28
N LYS A 105 -5.62 -1.32 -13.32
CA LYS A 105 -6.15 -1.60 -11.97
C LYS A 105 -6.69 -0.32 -11.31
N ASN A 106 -5.94 0.77 -11.36
CA ASN A 106 -6.38 2.05 -10.80
C ASN A 106 -7.59 2.63 -11.53
N ALA A 107 -7.61 2.56 -12.87
CA ALA A 107 -8.76 2.99 -13.67
C ALA A 107 -10.03 2.18 -13.34
N ARG A 108 -9.90 0.87 -13.08
CA ARG A 108 -11.02 0.02 -12.64
C ARG A 108 -11.52 0.42 -11.26
N CYS A 109 -10.61 0.64 -10.30
CA CYS A 109 -10.97 1.14 -8.98
C CYS A 109 -11.72 2.48 -9.07
N LEU A 110 -11.23 3.43 -9.89
CA LEU A 110 -11.90 4.71 -10.11
C LEU A 110 -13.28 4.57 -10.78
N ARG A 111 -13.43 3.63 -11.73
CA ARG A 111 -14.76 3.31 -12.31
C ARG A 111 -15.71 2.73 -11.28
N LEU A 112 -15.23 1.83 -10.43
CA LEU A 112 -16.02 1.25 -9.35
C LEU A 112 -16.48 2.35 -8.39
N GLU A 113 -15.56 3.16 -7.88
CA GLU A 113 -15.87 4.27 -6.96
C GLU A 113 -16.85 5.28 -7.57
N ARG A 114 -16.65 5.66 -8.85
CA ARG A 114 -17.57 6.56 -9.56
C ARG A 114 -18.96 5.94 -9.70
N THR A 115 -19.03 4.65 -10.01
CA THR A 115 -20.30 3.92 -10.14
C THR A 115 -21.00 3.80 -8.80
N GLU A 116 -20.26 3.47 -7.74
CA GLU A 116 -20.77 3.39 -6.38
C GLU A 116 -21.41 4.72 -5.96
N LYS A 117 -20.71 5.84 -6.18
CA LYS A 117 -21.22 7.20 -5.91
C LYS A 117 -22.52 7.52 -6.66
N TYR A 118 -22.65 7.10 -7.92
CA TYR A 118 -23.90 7.30 -8.66
C TYR A 118 -25.02 6.44 -8.10
N LEU A 119 -24.73 5.18 -7.76
CA LEU A 119 -25.70 4.28 -7.15
C LEU A 119 -26.19 4.81 -5.80
N ASP A 120 -25.30 5.33 -4.95
CA ASP A 120 -25.66 5.91 -3.65
C ASP A 120 -26.64 7.08 -3.83
N LYS A 121 -26.34 7.98 -4.77
CA LYS A 121 -27.27 9.08 -5.11
C LYS A 121 -28.63 8.60 -5.58
N ILE A 122 -28.66 7.57 -6.44
CA ILE A 122 -29.93 7.00 -6.93
C ILE A 122 -30.72 6.40 -5.76
N ILE A 123 -30.05 5.71 -4.83
CA ILE A 123 -30.70 5.13 -3.64
C ILE A 123 -31.28 6.26 -2.78
N ASP A 124 -30.51 7.29 -2.48
CA ASP A 124 -30.95 8.43 -1.67
C ASP A 124 -32.13 9.17 -2.30
N GLU A 125 -32.14 9.32 -3.63
CA GLU A 125 -33.19 10.03 -4.37
C GLU A 125 -34.47 9.19 -4.54
N VAL A 126 -34.33 7.90 -4.88
CA VAL A 126 -35.47 7.03 -5.23
C VAL A 126 -36.06 6.34 -3.99
N TYR A 127 -35.23 6.03 -2.99
CA TYR A 127 -35.62 5.28 -1.79
C TYR A 127 -35.15 5.96 -0.50
N PRO A 128 -35.55 7.21 -0.22
CA PRO A 128 -35.18 7.90 1.02
C PRO A 128 -35.69 7.20 2.28
N ASP A 129 -36.75 6.38 2.15
CA ASP A 129 -37.38 5.61 3.23
C ASP A 129 -37.11 4.09 3.11
N LEU A 130 -35.99 3.70 2.50
CA LEU A 130 -35.61 2.30 2.26
C LEU A 130 -35.75 1.43 3.53
N GLU A 131 -35.34 1.94 4.69
CA GLU A 131 -35.48 1.24 5.98
C GLU A 131 -36.95 0.88 6.28
N ASN A 132 -37.86 1.83 6.12
CA ASN A 132 -39.30 1.62 6.35
C ASN A 132 -39.87 0.63 5.34
N LEU A 133 -39.43 0.71 4.08
CA LEU A 133 -39.87 -0.21 3.02
C LEU A 133 -39.45 -1.65 3.34
N LEU A 134 -38.19 -1.86 3.73
CA LEU A 134 -37.68 -3.17 4.16
C LEU A 134 -38.42 -3.69 5.41
N LYS A 135 -38.66 -2.82 6.39
CA LYS A 135 -39.45 -3.16 7.58
C LYS A 135 -40.87 -3.61 7.22
N ASN A 136 -41.53 -2.90 6.30
CA ASN A 136 -42.88 -3.24 5.84
C ASN A 136 -42.91 -4.60 5.10
N ILE A 137 -41.86 -4.92 4.35
CA ILE A 137 -41.70 -6.24 3.73
C ILE A 137 -41.60 -7.34 4.78
N GLU A 138 -40.80 -7.16 5.83
CA GLU A 138 -40.70 -8.15 6.91
C GLU A 138 -42.01 -8.30 7.69
N ILE A 139 -42.73 -7.20 7.95
CA ILE A 139 -44.09 -7.24 8.53
C ILE A 139 -45.03 -8.03 7.62
N SER A 140 -44.98 -7.80 6.30
CA SER A 140 -45.82 -8.50 5.32
C SER A 140 -45.52 -10.00 5.28
N LYS A 141 -44.23 -10.39 5.26
CA LYS A 141 -43.80 -11.79 5.37
C LYS A 141 -44.36 -12.44 6.63
N ARG A 142 -44.24 -11.76 7.78
CA ARG A 142 -44.79 -12.24 9.06
C ARG A 142 -46.31 -12.44 8.99
N ASN A 143 -47.04 -11.49 8.42
CA ASN A 143 -48.49 -11.57 8.31
C ASN A 143 -48.93 -12.74 7.40
N ILE A 144 -48.22 -12.97 6.29
CA ILE A 144 -48.46 -14.12 5.41
C ILE A 144 -48.19 -15.43 6.13
N LEU A 145 -47.10 -15.52 6.89
CA LEU A 145 -46.79 -16.71 7.69
C LEU A 145 -47.87 -16.99 8.74
N ILE A 146 -48.37 -15.95 9.43
CA ILE A 146 -49.49 -16.09 10.38
C ILE A 146 -50.74 -16.60 9.67
N ASN A 147 -51.04 -16.09 8.46
CA ASN A 147 -52.18 -16.56 7.68
C ASN A 147 -52.01 -18.02 7.25
N ALA A 148 -50.84 -18.39 6.73
CA ALA A 148 -50.49 -19.77 6.37
C ALA A 148 -50.71 -20.73 7.55
N LEU A 149 -50.24 -20.35 8.74
CA LEU A 149 -50.37 -21.16 9.95
C LEU A 149 -51.83 -21.31 10.41
N LYS A 150 -52.69 -20.32 10.17
CA LYS A 150 -54.14 -20.42 10.46
C LYS A 150 -54.82 -21.40 9.52
N GLU A 151 -54.54 -21.32 8.22
CA GLU A 151 -55.10 -22.23 7.21
C GLU A 151 -54.66 -23.68 7.45
N ILE A 152 -53.39 -23.91 7.83
CA ILE A 152 -52.87 -25.25 8.15
C ILE A 152 -53.56 -25.86 9.38
N LYS A 153 -53.96 -25.04 10.36
CA LYS A 153 -54.68 -25.51 11.56
C LYS A 153 -56.17 -25.81 11.28
N GLY A 154 -56.70 -25.36 10.14
CA GLY A 154 -58.06 -25.63 9.69
C GLY A 154 -58.15 -26.85 8.77
N GLU A 155 -59.11 -26.82 7.85
CA GLU A 155 -59.28 -27.84 6.80
C GLU A 155 -58.30 -27.57 5.65
N THR A 156 -57.42 -28.52 5.36
CA THR A 156 -56.23 -28.32 4.52
C THR A 156 -56.57 -28.20 3.02
N ASP A 157 -56.88 -26.99 2.56
CA ASP A 157 -56.94 -26.70 1.13
C ASP A 157 -55.53 -26.44 0.56
N VAL A 158 -54.99 -27.47 -0.09
CA VAL A 158 -53.65 -27.44 -0.71
C VAL A 158 -53.50 -26.30 -1.73
N LYS A 159 -54.57 -25.90 -2.43
CA LYS A 159 -54.50 -24.80 -3.41
C LYS A 159 -54.24 -23.46 -2.71
N LYS A 160 -54.96 -23.18 -1.62
CA LYS A 160 -54.76 -21.96 -0.82
C LYS A 160 -53.35 -21.87 -0.25
N ILE A 161 -52.82 -22.98 0.26
CA ILE A 161 -51.44 -23.03 0.79
C ILE A 161 -50.43 -22.72 -0.32
N ASN A 162 -50.64 -23.25 -1.53
CA ASN A 162 -49.75 -22.98 -2.66
C ASN A 162 -49.82 -21.51 -3.13
N ASP A 163 -51.01 -20.90 -3.10
CA ASP A 163 -51.16 -19.48 -3.45
C ASP A 163 -50.50 -18.57 -2.41
N ILE A 164 -50.66 -18.88 -1.11
CA ILE A 164 -49.95 -18.20 -0.02
C ILE A 164 -48.42 -18.30 -0.20
N LYS A 165 -47.92 -19.48 -0.57
CA LYS A 165 -46.49 -19.69 -0.84
C LYS A 165 -46.01 -18.80 -1.99
N LYS A 166 -46.74 -18.73 -3.11
CA LYS A 166 -46.37 -17.85 -4.24
C LYS A 166 -46.31 -16.38 -3.82
N ILE A 167 -47.28 -15.92 -3.03
CA ILE A 167 -47.28 -14.54 -2.52
C ILE A 167 -46.05 -14.31 -1.63
N TYR A 168 -45.75 -15.26 -0.73
CA TYR A 168 -44.56 -15.18 0.11
C TYR A 168 -43.27 -15.12 -0.70
N ASP A 169 -43.12 -15.99 -1.70
CA ASP A 169 -41.93 -16.06 -2.56
C ASP A 169 -41.73 -14.75 -3.34
N ASN A 170 -42.81 -14.14 -3.83
CA ASN A 170 -42.76 -12.83 -4.50
C ASN A 170 -42.34 -11.70 -3.55
N ILE A 171 -42.89 -11.66 -2.33
CA ILE A 171 -42.46 -10.65 -1.33
C ILE A 171 -41.01 -10.87 -0.91
N LYS A 172 -40.57 -12.13 -0.82
CA LYS A 172 -39.18 -12.48 -0.54
C LYS A 172 -38.25 -12.00 -1.64
N SER A 173 -38.59 -12.22 -2.92
CA SER A 173 -37.77 -11.72 -4.03
C SER A 173 -37.71 -10.20 -4.04
N MET A 174 -38.83 -9.51 -3.85
CA MET A 174 -38.89 -8.04 -3.73
C MET A 174 -37.99 -7.52 -2.60
N GLY A 175 -38.00 -8.17 -1.43
CA GLY A 175 -37.14 -7.80 -0.31
C GLY A 175 -35.65 -7.99 -0.62
N ASN A 176 -35.29 -9.10 -1.26
CA ASN A 176 -33.90 -9.36 -1.65
C ASN A 176 -33.41 -8.36 -2.71
N ASP A 177 -34.26 -7.99 -3.67
CA ASP A 177 -33.94 -7.00 -4.69
C ASP A 177 -33.70 -5.61 -4.06
N LEU A 178 -34.46 -5.24 -3.03
CA LEU A 178 -34.26 -3.99 -2.28
C LEU A 178 -32.99 -4.02 -1.42
N ILE A 179 -32.70 -5.14 -0.75
CA ILE A 179 -31.43 -5.34 -0.02
C ILE A 179 -30.26 -5.13 -0.98
N ARG A 180 -30.31 -5.75 -2.17
CA ARG A 180 -29.30 -5.60 -3.21
C ARG A 180 -29.21 -4.17 -3.73
N THR A 181 -30.36 -3.53 -3.97
CA THR A 181 -30.42 -2.15 -4.45
C THR A 181 -29.80 -1.19 -3.44
N GLY A 182 -30.11 -1.35 -2.15
CA GLY A 182 -29.54 -0.59 -1.05
C GLY A 182 -28.11 -0.96 -0.68
N LYS A 183 -27.46 -1.88 -1.43
CA LYS A 183 -26.13 -2.42 -1.12
C LYS A 183 -26.01 -2.97 0.31
N LEU A 184 -27.11 -3.50 0.85
CA LEU A 184 -27.17 -4.09 2.18
C LEU A 184 -26.76 -5.56 2.12
N LEU A 185 -26.20 -6.05 3.22
CA LEU A 185 -25.82 -7.45 3.37
C LEU A 185 -26.96 -8.24 4.00
N THR A 186 -27.18 -9.46 3.51
CA THR A 186 -28.01 -10.45 4.20
C THR A 186 -27.30 -10.93 5.46
N SER A 187 -28.05 -11.52 6.41
CA SER A 187 -27.46 -12.09 7.63
C SER A 187 -26.40 -13.15 7.35
N PHE A 188 -26.55 -13.92 6.26
CA PHE A 188 -25.57 -14.92 5.86
C PHE A 188 -24.29 -14.27 5.34
N GLU A 189 -24.41 -13.27 4.46
CA GLU A 189 -23.25 -12.54 3.92
C GLU A 189 -22.50 -11.78 5.02
N LEU A 190 -23.21 -11.24 6.02
CA LEU A 190 -22.59 -10.59 7.18
C LEU A 190 -21.72 -11.57 7.97
N LEU A 191 -22.24 -12.78 8.25
CA LEU A 191 -21.49 -13.83 8.94
C LEU A 191 -20.26 -14.29 8.15
N GLU A 192 -20.37 -14.37 6.82
CA GLU A 192 -19.25 -14.74 5.95
C GLU A 192 -18.15 -13.68 5.97
N ILE A 193 -18.52 -12.40 5.92
CA ILE A 193 -17.56 -11.28 5.99
C ILE A 193 -16.89 -11.24 7.37
N ASP A 194 -17.63 -11.41 8.46
CA ASP A 194 -17.05 -11.45 9.82
C ASP A 194 -16.02 -12.58 9.95
N GLN A 195 -16.31 -13.74 9.36
CA GLN A 195 -15.37 -14.88 9.33
C GLN A 195 -14.13 -14.58 8.47
N GLN A 196 -14.29 -13.91 7.32
CA GLN A 196 -13.18 -13.51 6.47
C GLN A 196 -12.27 -12.50 7.18
N LEU A 197 -12.84 -11.47 7.79
CA LEU A 197 -12.10 -10.46 8.56
C LEU A 197 -11.31 -11.10 9.71
N SER A 198 -11.95 -11.98 10.49
CA SER A 198 -11.26 -12.69 11.58
C SER A 198 -10.08 -13.52 11.08
N ASN A 199 -10.22 -14.18 9.92
CA ASN A 199 -9.15 -14.94 9.31
C ASN A 199 -8.01 -14.04 8.78
N GLU A 200 -8.34 -12.90 8.18
CA GLU A 200 -7.36 -11.91 7.71
C GLU A 200 -6.56 -11.33 8.88
N GLU A 201 -7.21 -10.98 9.98
CA GLU A 201 -6.57 -10.52 11.21
C GLU A 201 -5.59 -11.56 11.76
N LEU A 202 -6.02 -12.83 11.85
CA LEU A 202 -5.16 -13.93 12.27
C LEU A 202 -3.94 -14.12 11.34
N GLN A 203 -4.10 -13.91 10.03
CA GLN A 203 -2.97 -13.97 9.08
C GLN A 203 -2.00 -12.81 9.28
N LEU A 204 -2.50 -11.59 9.48
CA LEU A 204 -1.68 -10.41 9.75
C LEU A 204 -0.89 -10.58 11.04
N GLU A 205 -1.53 -11.09 12.11
CA GLU A 205 -0.88 -11.36 13.39
C GLU A 205 0.23 -12.42 13.23
N LYS A 206 -0.02 -13.51 12.49
CA LYS A 206 1.01 -14.52 12.18
C LYS A 206 2.22 -13.91 11.47
N ILE A 207 1.98 -13.08 10.45
CA ILE A 207 3.06 -12.38 9.72
C ILE A 207 3.84 -11.46 10.66
N GLU A 208 3.16 -10.78 11.57
CA GLU A 208 3.81 -9.89 12.55
C GLU A 208 4.64 -10.66 13.58
N VAL A 209 4.15 -11.79 14.07
CA VAL A 209 4.90 -12.71 14.94
C VAL A 209 6.11 -13.27 14.21
N GLU A 210 6.00 -13.69 12.95
CA GLU A 210 7.14 -14.16 12.15
C GLU A 210 8.19 -13.06 11.92
N LYS A 211 7.76 -11.84 11.61
CA LYS A 211 8.67 -10.68 11.50
C LYS A 211 9.39 -10.42 12.83
N SER A 212 8.72 -10.60 13.95
CA SER A 212 9.30 -10.41 15.29
C SER A 212 10.30 -11.50 15.64
N LYS A 213 10.00 -12.78 15.34
CA LYS A 213 10.94 -13.91 15.48
C LYS A 213 12.20 -13.71 14.64
N ASN A 214 12.06 -13.25 13.39
CA ASN A 214 13.19 -12.97 12.50
C ASN A 214 14.05 -11.78 12.97
N LYS A 215 13.50 -10.84 13.74
CA LYS A 215 14.31 -9.77 14.37
C LYS A 215 15.14 -10.30 15.53
N ILE A 216 14.57 -11.14 16.40
CA ILE A 216 15.27 -11.72 17.56
C ILE A 216 16.47 -12.56 17.11
N ASN A 217 16.33 -13.37 16.07
CA ASN A 217 17.44 -14.20 15.54
C ASN A 217 18.63 -13.40 14.96
N ASN A 218 18.47 -12.12 14.62
CA ASN A 218 19.56 -11.29 14.11
C ASN A 218 20.39 -10.63 15.23
N GLU A 219 19.90 -10.61 16.47
CA GLU A 219 20.59 -9.96 17.60
C GLU A 219 21.52 -10.93 18.37
N ASP A 220 21.33 -12.25 18.25
CA ASP A 220 22.05 -13.29 19.00
C ASP A 220 23.39 -13.77 18.38
N THR A 221 24.01 -13.04 17.47
CA THR A 221 25.33 -13.42 16.87
C THR A 221 26.53 -12.64 17.43
N LYS A 222 26.54 -12.33 18.74
CA LYS A 222 27.76 -11.93 19.45
C LYS A 222 28.27 -13.09 20.30
N ILE A 223 29.07 -13.97 19.68
CA ILE A 223 29.88 -14.94 20.41
C ILE A 223 31.15 -14.21 20.86
N GLU A 224 31.30 -13.98 22.17
CA GLU A 224 32.56 -13.59 22.79
C GLU A 224 33.50 -14.82 22.79
N ILE A 225 34.64 -14.70 22.10
CA ILE A 225 35.69 -15.73 22.12
C ILE A 225 36.74 -15.26 23.13
N GLU A 226 36.78 -15.89 24.31
CA GLU A 226 37.92 -15.80 25.22
C GLU A 226 39.07 -16.63 24.66
N LEU A 227 40.17 -15.95 24.31
CA LEU A 227 41.44 -16.58 23.93
C LEU A 227 42.16 -17.04 25.21
N ILE A 228 42.28 -18.36 25.39
CA ILE A 228 43.17 -18.96 26.39
C ILE A 228 44.58 -18.99 25.78
N GLU A 229 45.50 -18.23 26.36
CA GLU A 229 46.94 -18.29 26.05
C GLU A 229 47.54 -19.60 26.60
N VAL A 230 48.30 -20.30 25.75
CA VAL A 230 49.13 -21.47 26.08
C VAL A 230 50.59 -21.06 26.17
#